data_AF-A0A7R7AKY6-F1
#
_entry.id   AF-A0A7R7AKY6-F1
#
_cell.length_a   1.000
_cell.length_b   1.000
_cell.length_c   1.000
_cell.angle_alpha   90.00
_cell.angle_beta   90.00
_cell.angle_gamma   90.00
#
_symmetry.space_group_name_H-M   'P 1'
#
loop_
_entity.id
_entity.type
_entity.pdbx_description
1 polymer ?
#
loop_
_entity_poly.entity_id
_entity_poly.type
_entity_poly.pdbx_seq_one_letter_code
_entity_poly.pdbx_strand_id
1 'polypeptide(L)'
;MKLAVRTMMSLMLAFAPELAGAQATDPDDDTTVMFAKDDPEMAVAIAKARASLDEFLALTEAPPSGTDRFKLKVEVRDGDISEHFWVIPFRRTETGFVGILANQPEAVRNVVLGQNIEFTRDDISDWGYRRDGRQVGSFTVCVMFKRMSKEEADYMRAKSAYDC
;
A
#
# COMPACT_ATOMS: atom_id res chain seq x y z
N MET A 1 -35.63 24.92 -56.37
CA MET A 1 -35.52 25.09 -54.91
C MET A 1 -34.99 23.78 -54.33
N LYS A 2 -33.78 23.76 -53.76
CA LYS A 2 -33.18 22.57 -53.13
C LYS A 2 -33.14 22.82 -51.62
N LEU A 3 -33.87 22.04 -50.83
CA LEU A 3 -33.73 22.03 -49.36
C LEU A 3 -32.58 21.09 -48.99
N ALA A 4 -31.57 21.62 -48.31
CA ALA A 4 -30.51 20.83 -47.71
C ALA A 4 -30.95 20.39 -46.30
N VAL A 5 -31.10 19.09 -46.09
CA VAL A 5 -31.32 18.50 -44.77
C VAL A 5 -29.95 18.37 -44.09
N ARG A 6 -29.75 19.07 -42.98
CA ARG A 6 -28.60 18.91 -42.08
C ARG A 6 -29.01 17.93 -40.99
N THR A 7 -28.54 16.69 -41.07
CA THR A 7 -28.71 15.71 -39.99
C THR A 7 -27.62 15.96 -38.94
N MET A 8 -28.04 16.39 -37.76
CA MET A 8 -27.18 16.66 -36.60
C MET A 8 -26.83 15.32 -35.93
N MET A 9 -25.55 14.95 -35.94
CA MET A 9 -25.05 13.72 -35.34
C MET A 9 -24.72 14.01 -33.87
N SER A 10 -25.62 13.64 -32.95
CA SER A 10 -25.41 13.78 -31.51
C SER A 10 -24.37 12.77 -31.04
N LEU A 11 -23.22 13.28 -30.58
CA LEU A 11 -22.16 12.49 -29.96
C LEU A 11 -22.54 12.24 -28.49
N MET A 12 -23.04 11.05 -28.16
CA MET A 12 -23.18 10.64 -26.76
C MET A 12 -21.79 10.38 -26.17
N LEU A 13 -21.28 11.30 -25.35
CA LEU A 13 -20.16 11.01 -24.46
C LEU A 13 -20.65 10.05 -23.37
N ALA A 14 -20.31 8.77 -23.51
CA ALA A 14 -20.39 7.81 -22.44
C ALA A 14 -19.33 8.16 -21.39
N PHE A 15 -19.74 8.79 -20.29
CA PHE A 15 -18.95 8.86 -19.07
C PHE A 15 -18.90 7.45 -18.47
N ALA A 16 -17.84 6.71 -18.75
CA ALA A 16 -17.51 5.53 -17.96
C ALA A 16 -17.04 5.99 -16.57
N PRO A 17 -17.53 5.42 -15.47
CA PRO A 17 -16.96 5.66 -14.15
C PRO A 17 -15.53 5.10 -14.15
N GLU A 18 -14.56 5.92 -13.74
CA GLU A 18 -13.23 5.43 -13.37
C GLU A 18 -13.40 4.43 -12.22
N LEU A 19 -13.40 3.14 -12.55
CA LEU A 19 -13.07 2.10 -11.60
C LEU A 19 -11.66 2.41 -11.11
N ALA A 20 -11.55 2.91 -9.88
CA ALA A 20 -10.31 2.93 -9.13
C ALA A 20 -9.66 1.55 -9.29
N GLY A 21 -8.57 1.49 -10.05
CA GLY A 21 -7.98 0.23 -10.47
C GLY A 21 -7.59 -0.59 -9.25
N ALA A 22 -8.17 -1.78 -9.12
CA ALA A 22 -7.70 -2.77 -8.16
C ALA A 22 -6.24 -3.09 -8.52
N GLN A 23 -5.31 -2.61 -7.71
CA GLN A 23 -3.90 -2.91 -7.89
C GLN A 23 -3.65 -4.32 -7.37
N ALA A 24 -3.14 -5.21 -8.21
CA ALA A 24 -2.79 -6.56 -7.81
C ALA A 24 -1.67 -6.51 -6.75
N THR A 25 -1.84 -7.24 -5.64
CA THR A 25 -0.82 -7.38 -4.59
C THR A 25 0.41 -8.10 -5.17
N ASP A 26 1.60 -7.73 -4.68
CA ASP A 26 2.82 -8.45 -5.04
C ASP A 26 2.91 -9.72 -4.18
N PRO A 27 3.17 -10.93 -4.72
CA PRO A 27 3.28 -12.14 -3.92
C PRO A 27 4.27 -12.04 -2.75
N ASP A 28 5.32 -11.22 -2.88
CA ASP A 28 6.33 -11.04 -1.83
C ASP A 28 5.81 -10.22 -0.64
N ASP A 29 4.71 -9.46 -0.82
CA ASP A 29 4.10 -8.67 0.25
C ASP A 29 3.42 -9.54 1.30
N ASP A 30 3.18 -10.84 1.04
CA ASP A 30 2.51 -11.79 1.96
C ASP A 30 3.45 -12.50 2.94
N THR A 31 4.73 -12.10 2.98
CA THR A 31 5.71 -12.69 3.91
C THR A 31 5.58 -12.07 5.30
N THR A 32 5.22 -12.89 6.30
CA THR A 32 5.22 -12.51 7.72
C THR A 32 6.53 -12.90 8.39
N VAL A 33 7.10 -11.99 9.18
CA VAL A 33 8.27 -12.28 10.02
C VAL A 33 8.00 -11.75 11.43
N MET A 34 8.33 -12.55 12.43
CA MET A 34 8.13 -12.22 13.84
C MET A 34 9.25 -11.32 14.36
N PHE A 35 8.87 -10.25 15.07
CA PHE A 35 9.77 -9.32 15.76
C PHE A 35 9.39 -9.17 17.22
N ALA A 36 10.37 -8.83 18.06
CA ALA A 36 10.07 -8.35 19.41
C ALA A 36 9.29 -7.02 19.31
N LYS A 37 8.27 -6.87 20.17
CA LYS A 37 7.40 -5.68 20.19
C LYS A 37 8.18 -4.36 20.38
N ASP A 38 9.31 -4.43 21.04
CA ASP A 38 10.21 -3.34 21.37
C ASP A 38 11.53 -3.37 20.58
N ASP A 39 11.58 -4.05 19.43
CA ASP A 39 12.77 -4.04 18.58
C ASP A 39 13.13 -2.59 18.19
N PRO A 40 14.33 -2.10 18.59
CA PRO A 40 14.68 -0.70 18.42
C PRO A 40 14.89 -0.31 16.95
N GLU A 41 15.31 -1.25 16.09
CA GLU A 41 15.47 -0.97 14.66
C GLU A 41 14.11 -0.84 13.97
N MET A 42 13.15 -1.69 14.35
CA MET A 42 11.76 -1.56 13.89
C MET A 42 11.12 -0.26 14.36
N ALA A 43 11.30 0.13 15.63
CA ALA A 43 10.80 1.39 16.14
C ALA A 43 11.35 2.60 15.36
N VAL A 44 12.65 2.59 15.02
CA VAL A 44 13.28 3.63 14.20
C VAL A 44 12.72 3.64 12.78
N ALA A 45 12.50 2.47 12.17
CA ALA A 45 11.93 2.37 10.83
C ALA A 45 10.49 2.89 10.78
N ILE A 46 9.65 2.52 11.76
CA ILE A 46 8.27 3.02 11.89
C ILE A 46 8.26 4.53 12.10
N ALA A 47 9.13 5.05 12.97
CA ALA A 47 9.24 6.49 13.21
C ALA A 47 9.63 7.25 11.92
N LYS A 48 10.57 6.69 11.14
CA LYS A 48 10.95 7.25 9.84
C LYS A 48 9.78 7.25 8.85
N ALA A 49 9.04 6.13 8.76
CA ALA A 49 7.88 6.04 7.88
C ALA A 49 6.82 7.11 8.22
N ARG A 50 6.53 7.28 9.52
CA ARG A 50 5.57 8.28 10.02
C ARG A 50 6.05 9.71 9.78
N ALA A 51 7.34 9.99 9.94
CA ALA A 51 7.90 11.32 9.73
C ALA A 51 7.79 11.80 8.27
N SER A 52 7.83 10.88 7.30
CA SER A 52 7.70 11.20 5.87
C SER A 52 6.33 10.84 5.28
N LEU A 53 5.34 10.52 6.13
CA LEU A 53 4.03 10.05 5.69
C LEU A 53 3.26 11.12 4.91
N ASP A 54 3.36 12.39 5.29
CA ASP A 54 2.64 13.47 4.60
C ASP A 54 3.15 13.68 3.17
N GLU A 55 4.46 13.57 2.96
CA GLU A 55 5.07 13.60 1.62
C GLU A 55 4.59 12.43 0.76
N PHE A 56 4.60 11.22 1.33
CA PHE A 56 4.08 10.03 0.64
C PHE A 56 2.61 10.20 0.23
N LEU A 57 1.77 10.68 1.15
CA LEU A 57 0.36 10.84 0.86
C LEU A 57 0.08 11.96 -0.15
N ALA A 58 0.86 13.05 -0.15
CA ALA A 58 0.79 14.07 -1.21
C ALA A 58 1.13 13.49 -2.60
N LEU A 59 2.09 12.55 -2.68
CA LEU A 59 2.37 11.84 -3.93
C LEU A 59 1.18 10.99 -4.39
N THR A 60 0.36 10.46 -3.47
CA THR A 60 -0.80 9.63 -3.86
C THR A 60 -1.94 10.45 -4.45
N GLU A 61 -2.05 11.74 -4.09
CA GLU A 61 -3.07 12.66 -4.60
C GLU A 61 -2.74 13.18 -6.00
N ALA A 62 -1.45 13.32 -6.33
CA ALA A 62 -0.97 13.68 -7.66
C ALA A 62 0.22 12.80 -8.08
N PRO A 63 -0.03 11.51 -8.43
CA PRO A 63 1.04 10.56 -8.73
C PRO A 63 1.92 11.05 -9.89
N PRO A 64 3.24 11.21 -9.68
CA PRO A 64 4.15 11.50 -10.78
C PRO A 64 4.16 10.38 -11.82
N SER A 65 4.51 10.71 -13.05
CA SER A 65 4.73 9.69 -14.09
C SER A 65 5.77 8.66 -13.64
N GLY A 66 5.57 7.39 -14.02
CA GLY A 66 6.43 6.28 -13.60
C GLY A 66 6.18 5.77 -12.18
N THR A 67 5.16 6.28 -11.47
CA THR A 67 4.80 5.79 -10.13
C THR A 67 3.54 4.93 -10.10
N ASP A 68 3.56 3.84 -9.33
CA ASP A 68 2.41 2.95 -9.09
C ASP A 68 2.53 2.21 -7.75
N ARG A 69 1.60 1.29 -7.43
CA ARG A 69 1.68 0.38 -6.26
C ARG A 69 1.78 1.07 -4.90
N PHE A 70 1.07 2.19 -4.75
CA PHE A 70 0.96 2.89 -3.47
C PHE A 70 0.26 2.00 -2.43
N LYS A 71 0.91 1.83 -1.28
CA LYS A 71 0.47 0.97 -0.18
C LYS A 71 0.81 1.55 1.18
N LEU A 72 -0.06 1.31 2.15
CA LEU A 72 0.19 1.59 3.57
C LEU A 72 0.35 0.28 4.31
N LYS A 73 1.22 0.22 5.31
CA LYS A 73 1.28 -0.90 6.26
C LYS A 73 0.68 -0.45 7.58
N VAL A 74 -0.25 -1.23 8.12
CA VAL A 74 -0.98 -0.89 9.34
C VAL A 74 -0.85 -1.99 10.39
N GLU A 75 -0.71 -1.60 11.65
CA GLU A 75 -0.81 -2.50 12.79
C GLU A 75 -2.29 -2.81 13.08
N VAL A 76 -2.63 -4.09 13.15
CA VAL A 76 -3.92 -4.57 13.66
C VAL A 76 -3.66 -5.29 14.97
N ARG A 77 -4.43 -4.93 16.01
CA ARG A 77 -4.33 -5.52 17.34
C ARG A 77 -5.52 -6.43 17.63
N ASP A 78 -5.25 -7.56 18.25
CA ASP A 78 -6.22 -8.53 18.75
C ASP A 78 -5.80 -8.97 20.16
N GLY A 79 -6.28 -8.25 21.17
CA GLY A 79 -5.80 -8.39 22.54
C GLY A 79 -4.32 -8.02 22.67
N ASP A 80 -3.50 -8.97 23.13
CA ASP A 80 -2.04 -8.81 23.28
C ASP A 80 -1.25 -9.12 22.00
N ILE A 81 -1.93 -9.61 20.96
CA ILE A 81 -1.34 -9.96 19.67
C ILE A 81 -1.46 -8.76 18.73
N SER A 82 -0.41 -8.49 17.97
CA SER A 82 -0.42 -7.48 16.91
C SER A 82 0.26 -8.01 15.66
N GLU A 83 -0.33 -7.74 14.51
CA GLU A 83 0.24 -8.04 13.19
C GLU A 83 0.23 -6.79 12.31
N HIS A 84 1.16 -6.72 11.37
CA HIS A 84 1.29 -5.57 10.46
C HIS A 84 0.96 -5.97 9.03
N PHE A 85 -0.08 -5.36 8.46
CA PHE A 85 -0.66 -5.72 7.18
C PHE A 85 -0.43 -4.65 6.14
N TRP A 86 -0.12 -5.02 4.90
CA TRP A 86 -0.28 -4.10 3.79
C TRP A 86 -1.77 -3.85 3.52
N VAL A 87 -2.09 -2.61 3.13
CA VAL A 87 -3.43 -2.14 2.82
C VAL A 87 -3.41 -1.51 1.43
N ILE A 88 -4.10 -2.16 0.49
CA ILE A 88 -4.13 -1.81 -0.93
C ILE A 88 -5.48 -2.22 -1.55
N PRO A 89 -6.19 -1.29 -2.23
CA PRO A 89 -6.01 0.16 -2.20
C PRO A 89 -6.40 0.76 -0.84
N PHE A 90 -6.04 2.03 -0.62
CA PHE A 90 -6.50 2.83 0.50
C PHE A 90 -6.99 4.20 0.02
N ARG A 91 -7.81 4.88 0.85
CA ARG A 91 -8.23 6.28 0.66
C ARG A 91 -8.25 7.02 1.99
N ARG A 92 -8.01 8.33 1.93
CA ARG A 92 -8.21 9.24 3.07
C ARG A 92 -9.71 9.43 3.35
N THR A 93 -10.05 9.63 4.61
CA THR A 93 -11.36 10.08 5.10
C THR A 93 -11.19 11.40 5.85
N GLU A 94 -12.28 11.99 6.34
CA GLU A 94 -12.20 13.21 7.17
C GLU A 94 -11.40 13.00 8.46
N THR A 95 -11.43 11.79 9.01
CA THR A 95 -10.86 11.46 10.33
C THR A 95 -9.71 10.46 10.30
N GLY A 96 -9.39 9.90 9.12
CA GLY A 96 -8.37 8.85 9.00
C GLY A 96 -8.33 8.25 7.61
N PHE A 97 -8.39 6.92 7.54
CA PHE A 97 -8.26 6.16 6.31
C PHE A 97 -9.22 4.98 6.29
N VAL A 98 -9.53 4.52 5.08
CA VAL A 98 -10.02 3.16 4.86
C VAL A 98 -9.21 2.49 3.77
N GLY A 99 -9.16 1.17 3.82
CA GLY A 99 -8.56 0.40 2.74
C GLY A 99 -8.73 -1.10 2.91
N ILE A 100 -8.26 -1.83 1.92
CA ILE A 100 -8.43 -3.29 1.84
C ILE A 100 -7.16 -3.98 2.33
N LEU A 101 -7.32 -4.85 3.33
CA LEU A 101 -6.24 -5.65 3.89
C LEU A 101 -5.74 -6.65 2.82
N ALA A 102 -4.43 -6.64 2.56
CA ALA A 102 -3.81 -7.27 1.39
C ALA A 102 -3.00 -8.54 1.71
N ASN A 103 -2.95 -8.96 2.99
CA ASN A 103 -2.23 -10.17 3.43
C ASN A 103 -3.14 -11.14 4.16
N GLN A 104 -2.75 -12.42 4.22
CA GLN A 104 -3.46 -13.41 5.01
C GLN A 104 -3.11 -13.25 6.50
N PRO A 105 -4.07 -13.03 7.42
CA PRO A 105 -3.79 -13.02 8.86
C PRO A 105 -3.30 -14.37 9.36
N GLU A 106 -2.26 -14.36 10.20
CA GLU A 106 -1.65 -15.60 10.73
C GLU A 106 -2.09 -15.89 12.17
N ALA A 107 -2.06 -14.90 13.06
CA ALA A 107 -2.34 -15.01 14.48
C ALA A 107 -3.58 -14.22 14.94
N VAL A 108 -3.78 -12.99 14.48
CA VAL A 108 -4.97 -12.17 14.76
C VAL A 108 -6.21 -12.82 14.13
N ARG A 109 -7.35 -12.76 14.83
CA ARG A 109 -8.60 -13.44 14.44
C ARG A 109 -9.76 -12.48 14.19
N ASN A 110 -9.54 -11.18 14.39
CA ASN A 110 -10.54 -10.13 14.25
C ASN A 110 -10.60 -9.49 12.85
N VAL A 111 -9.72 -9.90 11.92
CA VAL A 111 -9.72 -9.46 10.52
C VAL A 111 -9.49 -10.63 9.56
N VAL A 112 -9.81 -10.44 8.28
CA VAL A 112 -9.56 -11.41 7.19
C VAL A 112 -8.97 -10.73 5.94
N LEU A 113 -8.27 -11.51 5.10
CA LEU A 113 -7.78 -11.05 3.80
C LEU A 113 -8.93 -10.45 2.96
N GLY A 114 -8.69 -9.30 2.33
CA GLY A 114 -9.67 -8.61 1.50
C GLY A 114 -10.70 -7.81 2.28
N GLN A 115 -10.64 -7.79 3.61
CA GLN A 115 -11.54 -6.97 4.42
C GLN A 115 -11.23 -5.48 4.26
N ASN A 116 -12.27 -4.68 4.09
CA ASN A 116 -12.15 -3.22 4.20
C ASN A 116 -12.11 -2.82 5.68
N ILE A 117 -11.05 -2.12 6.09
CA ILE A 117 -10.80 -1.68 7.46
C ILE A 117 -10.72 -0.15 7.55
N GLU A 118 -11.10 0.39 8.71
CA GLU A 118 -10.87 1.78 9.10
C GLU A 118 -9.63 1.84 10.00
N PHE A 119 -8.79 2.86 9.81
CA PHE A 119 -7.58 3.04 10.61
C PHE A 119 -7.14 4.51 10.65
N THR A 120 -6.28 4.83 11.60
CA THR A 120 -5.76 6.17 11.84
C THR A 120 -4.29 6.27 11.48
N ARG A 121 -3.73 7.48 11.55
CA ARG A 121 -2.28 7.68 11.36
C ARG A 121 -1.43 6.91 12.37
N ASP A 122 -1.94 6.72 13.58
CA ASP A 122 -1.21 6.06 14.67
C ASP A 122 -1.13 4.53 14.47
N ASP A 123 -1.97 3.98 13.59
CA ASP A 123 -1.92 2.58 13.20
C ASP A 123 -0.93 2.32 12.06
N ILE A 124 -0.53 3.36 11.32
CA ILE A 124 0.40 3.22 10.18
C ILE A 124 1.81 2.92 10.71
N SER A 125 2.36 1.80 10.28
CA SER A 125 3.72 1.37 10.61
C SER A 125 4.71 1.54 9.45
N ASP A 126 4.23 1.60 8.22
CA ASP A 126 5.07 1.80 7.03
C ASP A 126 4.26 2.31 5.83
N TRP A 127 4.95 2.68 4.76
CA TRP A 127 4.35 2.97 3.46
C TRP A 127 5.29 2.57 2.34
N GLY A 128 4.76 2.35 1.14
CA GLY A 128 5.57 2.04 -0.04
C GLY A 128 4.87 2.40 -1.34
N TYR A 129 5.67 2.61 -2.39
CA TYR A 129 5.21 2.69 -3.78
C TYR A 129 6.35 2.34 -4.72
N ARG A 130 6.04 2.11 -5.99
CA ARG A 130 7.05 1.86 -7.02
C ARG A 130 7.29 3.12 -7.84
N ARG A 131 8.55 3.42 -8.16
CA ARG A 131 8.98 4.45 -9.10
C ARG A 131 9.92 3.84 -10.12
N ASP A 132 9.55 3.91 -11.40
CA ASP A 132 10.33 3.38 -12.52
C ASP A 132 10.78 1.93 -12.31
N GLY A 133 9.86 1.11 -11.78
CA GLY A 133 10.11 -0.30 -11.48
C GLY A 133 10.83 -0.59 -10.15
N ARG A 134 11.25 0.43 -9.39
CA ARG A 134 11.94 0.28 -8.09
C ARG A 134 11.05 0.61 -6.91
N GLN A 135 11.17 -0.14 -5.83
CA GLN A 135 10.36 0.06 -4.62
C GLN A 135 10.99 1.15 -3.73
N VAL A 136 10.20 2.18 -3.46
CA VAL A 136 10.52 3.30 -2.58
C VAL A 136 9.73 3.17 -1.27
N GLY A 137 10.33 3.59 -0.16
CA GLY A 137 9.76 3.43 1.19
C GLY A 137 10.07 2.05 1.77
N SER A 138 9.07 1.40 2.36
CA SER A 138 9.16 0.05 2.93
C SER A 138 10.29 -0.09 3.97
N PHE A 139 10.39 0.88 4.88
CA PHE A 139 11.48 0.97 5.84
C PHE A 139 11.53 -0.24 6.80
N THR A 140 10.37 -0.74 7.20
CA THR A 140 10.26 -1.93 8.07
C THR A 140 10.67 -3.20 7.33
N VAL A 141 10.41 -3.29 6.02
CA VAL A 141 10.90 -4.40 5.18
C VAL A 141 12.42 -4.38 5.10
N CYS A 142 13.05 -3.20 5.02
CA CYS A 142 14.51 -3.10 5.05
C CYS A 142 15.12 -3.60 6.36
N VAL A 143 14.46 -3.39 7.50
CA VAL A 143 14.89 -4.00 8.78
C VAL A 143 14.69 -5.53 8.73
N MET A 144 13.59 -5.98 8.13
CA MET A 144 13.30 -7.40 7.95
C MET A 144 14.40 -8.15 7.19
N PHE A 145 14.89 -7.58 6.09
CA PHE A 145 15.97 -8.18 5.30
C PHE A 145 17.30 -8.34 6.06
N LYS A 146 17.54 -7.54 7.11
CA LYS A 146 18.74 -7.72 7.95
C LYS A 146 18.65 -8.94 8.88
N ARG A 147 17.44 -9.44 9.12
CA ARG A 147 17.18 -10.59 10.01
C ARG A 147 16.96 -11.89 9.26
N MET A 148 16.74 -11.82 7.95
CA MET A 148 16.63 -12.99 7.07
C MET A 148 17.99 -13.61 6.78
N SER A 149 17.99 -14.87 6.31
CA SER A 149 19.20 -15.43 5.70
C SER A 149 19.59 -14.62 4.46
N LYS A 150 20.87 -14.67 4.08
CA LYS A 150 21.34 -13.97 2.89
C LYS A 150 20.57 -14.44 1.64
N GLU A 151 20.31 -15.73 1.56
CA GLU A 151 19.62 -16.36 0.44
C GLU A 151 18.17 -15.87 0.31
N GLU A 152 17.43 -15.80 1.41
CA GLU A 152 16.06 -15.28 1.44
C GLU A 152 16.02 -13.78 1.10
N ALA A 153 16.90 -12.98 1.72
CA ALA A 153 16.96 -11.55 1.46
C ALA A 153 17.32 -11.24 -0.01
N ASP A 154 18.30 -11.96 -0.58
CA ASP A 154 18.69 -11.79 -1.98
C ASP A 154 17.57 -12.22 -2.94
N TYR A 155 16.84 -13.30 -2.62
CA TYR A 155 15.67 -13.73 -3.40
C TYR A 155 14.57 -12.66 -3.42
N MET A 156 14.24 -12.07 -2.26
CA MET A 156 13.21 -11.02 -2.17
C MET A 156 13.66 -9.73 -2.87
N ARG A 157 14.91 -9.28 -2.68
CA ARG A 157 15.44 -8.09 -3.40
C ARG A 157 15.38 -8.24 -4.91
N ALA A 158 15.71 -9.41 -5.43
CA ALA A 158 15.72 -9.67 -6.87
C ALA A 158 14.33 -9.56 -7.51
N LYS A 159 13.26 -9.84 -6.75
CA LYS A 159 11.89 -9.84 -7.25
C LYS A 159 11.18 -8.50 -7.09
N SER A 160 11.30 -7.88 -5.93
CA SER A 160 10.49 -6.71 -5.59
C SER A 160 11.26 -5.38 -5.65
N ALA A 161 12.53 -5.40 -6.10
CA ALA A 161 13.35 -4.22 -6.40
C ALA A 161 13.41 -3.18 -5.27
N TYR A 162 13.47 -3.65 -4.02
CA TYR A 162 13.73 -2.82 -2.84
C TYR A 162 15.10 -2.15 -2.94
N ASP A 163 15.20 -0.89 -2.50
CA ASP A 163 16.44 -0.09 -2.51
C ASP A 163 17.37 -0.38 -1.31
N CYS A 164 17.02 -1.36 -0.48
CA CYS A 164 17.80 -1.92 0.61
C CYS A 164 18.08 -3.42 0.37
#